data_AF-A0A397UAP9-F1
#
_entry.id   AF-A0A397UAP9-F1
#
_cell.length_a   1.000
_cell.length_b   1.000
_cell.length_c   1.000
_cell.angle_alpha   90.00
_cell.angle_beta   90.00
_cell.angle_gamma   90.00
#
_symmetry.space_group_name_H-M   'P 1'
#
loop_
_entity.id
_entity.type
_entity.pdbx_description
1 polymer ?
#
loop_
_entity_poly.entity_id
_entity_poly.type
_entity_poly.pdbx_seq_one_letter_code
_entity_poly.pdbx_strand_id
1 'polypeptide(L)'
;MMNNMNHAEEIKQLKRNIEVLNQELNFREQIIEDLEANLNRFEVRCTICLEYMSNTCTISCGHTFCYDCLYKWFTKQKKCPTCCVKITIAPVLSFVIKDIIDHYIKIKSYDEEIRLEKKNQLFKTKSNPWGSLLKNQIQKQKIETHMKKLKMIQK
;
A
#
# COMPACT_ATOMS: atom_id res chain seq x y z
N MET A 1 -18.34 7.95 -55.54
CA MET A 1 -18.49 8.72 -54.28
C MET A 1 -19.21 7.87 -53.23
N MET A 2 -18.58 6.81 -52.71
CA MET A 2 -19.16 5.91 -51.69
C MET A 2 -18.04 5.41 -50.77
N ASN A 3 -17.55 6.25 -49.86
CA ASN A 3 -16.63 5.79 -48.79
C ASN A 3 -16.66 6.64 -47.49
N ASN A 4 -17.20 7.87 -47.52
CA ASN A 4 -17.33 8.71 -46.30
C ASN A 4 -18.51 8.32 -45.39
N MET A 5 -19.46 7.51 -45.87
CA MET A 5 -20.68 7.16 -45.12
C MET A 5 -20.46 6.00 -44.12
N ASN A 6 -19.44 5.15 -44.33
CA ASN A 6 -19.11 4.05 -43.42
C ASN A 6 -18.31 4.51 -42.19
N HIS A 7 -17.36 5.43 -42.38
CA HIS A 7 -16.52 5.91 -41.28
C HIS A 7 -17.30 6.68 -40.21
N ALA A 8 -18.37 7.40 -40.58
CA ALA A 8 -19.21 8.10 -39.62
C ALA A 8 -19.96 7.13 -38.69
N GLU A 9 -20.47 6.03 -39.23
CA GLU A 9 -21.16 5.00 -38.45
C GLU A 9 -20.19 4.16 -37.61
N GLU A 10 -19.00 3.86 -38.14
CA GLU A 10 -17.90 3.25 -37.39
C GLU A 10 -17.49 4.12 -36.18
N ILE A 11 -17.28 5.43 -36.39
CA ILE A 11 -16.95 6.36 -35.30
C ILE A 11 -18.08 6.40 -34.26
N LYS A 12 -19.34 6.40 -34.70
CA LYS A 12 -20.50 6.39 -33.80
C LYS A 12 -20.60 5.09 -33.00
N GLN A 13 -20.27 3.95 -33.62
CA GLN A 13 -20.22 2.66 -32.93
C GLN A 13 -19.05 2.61 -31.93
N LEU A 14 -17.86 3.09 -32.32
CA LEU A 14 -16.70 3.16 -31.44
C LEU A 14 -16.95 4.06 -30.23
N LYS A 15 -17.62 5.21 -30.41
CA LYS A 15 -18.04 6.08 -29.31
C LYS A 15 -18.97 5.37 -28.33
N ARG A 16 -19.97 4.64 -28.84
CA ARG A 16 -20.87 3.81 -28.00
C ARG A 16 -20.09 2.74 -27.24
N ASN A 17 -19.13 2.08 -27.89
CA ASN A 17 -18.31 1.06 -27.25
C ASN A 17 -17.43 1.66 -26.13
N ILE A 18 -16.85 2.85 -26.37
CA ILE A 18 -16.07 3.58 -25.36
C ILE A 18 -16.95 3.95 -24.16
N GLU A 19 -18.18 4.40 -24.40
CA GLU A 19 -19.15 4.73 -23.34
C GLU A 19 -19.40 3.51 -22.42
N VAL A 20 -19.68 2.34 -23.02
CA VAL A 20 -19.93 1.10 -22.28
C VAL A 20 -18.68 0.65 -21.51
N LEU A 21 -17.51 0.70 -22.15
CA LEU A 21 -16.25 0.33 -21.49
C LEU A 21 -15.92 1.26 -20.33
N ASN A 22 -16.18 2.57 -20.46
CA ASN A 22 -15.98 3.52 -19.37
C ASN A 22 -16.94 3.23 -18.20
N GLN A 23 -18.18 2.86 -18.46
CA GLN A 23 -19.13 2.46 -17.40
C GLN A 23 -18.63 1.21 -16.66
N GLU A 24 -18.16 0.19 -17.38
CA GLU A 24 -17.60 -1.03 -16.80
C GLU A 24 -16.33 -0.73 -15.98
N LEU A 25 -15.45 0.15 -16.48
CA LEU A 25 -14.25 0.57 -15.75
C LEU A 25 -14.61 1.27 -14.44
N ASN A 26 -15.53 2.23 -14.46
CA ASN A 26 -15.96 2.94 -13.26
C ASN A 26 -16.54 1.98 -12.21
N PHE A 27 -17.32 0.99 -12.65
CA PHE A 27 -17.86 -0.03 -11.75
C PHE A 27 -16.76 -0.88 -11.10
N ARG A 28 -15.75 -1.28 -11.87
CA ARG A 28 -14.59 -2.03 -11.34
C ARG A 28 -13.75 -1.19 -10.40
N GLU A 29 -13.53 0.09 -10.69
CA GLU A 29 -12.83 1.02 -9.81
C GLU A 29 -13.53 1.12 -8.46
N GLN A 30 -14.86 1.26 -8.46
CA GLN A 30 -15.66 1.29 -7.24
C GLN A 30 -15.51 -0.01 -6.42
N ILE A 31 -15.56 -1.18 -7.06
CA ILE A 31 -15.34 -2.47 -6.37
C ILE A 31 -13.95 -2.54 -5.74
N ILE A 32 -12.92 -2.09 -6.46
CA ILE A 32 -11.54 -2.08 -5.94
C ILE A 32 -11.45 -1.18 -4.71
N GLU A 33 -12.03 0.03 -4.76
CA GLU A 33 -12.04 0.95 -3.62
C GLU A 33 -12.72 0.33 -2.39
N ASP A 34 -13.86 -0.34 -2.57
CA ASP A 34 -14.57 -1.03 -1.48
C ASP A 34 -13.74 -2.18 -0.88
N LEU A 35 -13.07 -2.96 -1.73
CA LEU A 35 -12.19 -4.05 -1.29
C LEU A 35 -10.96 -3.52 -0.53
N GLU A 36 -10.32 -2.46 -1.03
CA GLU A 36 -9.19 -1.81 -0.37
C GLU A 36 -9.58 -1.24 1.00
N ALA A 37 -10.75 -0.59 1.08
CA ALA A 37 -11.28 -0.04 2.32
C ALA A 37 -11.51 -1.13 3.37
N ASN A 38 -12.00 -2.30 2.97
CA ASN A 38 -12.19 -3.44 3.86
C ASN A 38 -10.86 -4.09 4.27
N LEU A 39 -9.93 -4.28 3.35
CA LEU A 39 -8.62 -4.85 3.65
C LEU A 39 -7.81 -3.97 4.62
N ASN A 40 -7.91 -2.64 4.50
CA ASN A 40 -7.24 -1.70 5.41
C ASN A 40 -7.78 -1.72 6.85
N ARG A 41 -8.96 -2.32 7.10
CA ARG A 41 -9.50 -2.44 8.46
C ARG A 41 -8.81 -3.52 9.29
N PHE A 42 -8.10 -4.45 8.66
CA PHE A 42 -7.40 -5.53 9.36
C PHE A 42 -5.97 -5.09 9.71
N GLU A 43 -5.73 -4.81 10.99
CA GLU A 43 -4.38 -4.57 11.47
C GLU A 43 -3.62 -5.89 11.61
N VAL A 44 -2.95 -6.30 10.53
CA VAL A 44 -2.10 -7.50 10.46
C VAL A 44 -0.73 -7.32 11.14
N ARG A 45 -0.57 -6.27 11.94
CA ARG A 45 0.65 -5.96 12.68
C ARG A 45 0.62 -6.62 14.06
N CYS A 46 1.77 -7.14 14.47
CA CYS A 46 1.98 -7.65 15.81
C CYS A 46 2.00 -6.48 16.79
N THR A 47 1.18 -6.51 17.84
CA THR A 47 1.18 -5.41 18.83
C THR A 47 2.43 -5.36 19.71
N ILE A 48 3.31 -6.38 19.65
CA ILE A 48 4.56 -6.43 20.42
C ILE A 48 5.70 -5.76 19.65
N CYS A 49 5.92 -6.13 18.38
CA CYS A 49 7.00 -5.56 17.57
C CYS A 49 6.56 -4.43 16.63
N LEU A 50 5.24 -4.23 16.47
CA LEU A 50 4.62 -3.24 15.58
C LEU A 50 4.89 -3.47 14.07
N GLU A 51 5.48 -4.61 13.73
CA GLU A 51 5.70 -5.07 12.35
C GLU A 51 4.62 -6.05 11.90
N TYR A 52 4.57 -6.34 10.59
CA TYR A 52 3.72 -7.42 10.06
C TYR A 52 4.02 -8.75 10.76
N MET A 53 2.97 -9.50 11.13
CA MET A 53 3.16 -10.73 11.87
C MET A 53 3.84 -11.80 11.02
N SER A 54 4.97 -12.31 11.50
CA SER A 54 5.65 -13.49 10.94
C SER A 54 5.44 -14.70 11.85
N ASN A 55 5.30 -15.90 11.26
CA ASN A 55 5.05 -17.15 11.99
C ASN A 55 3.95 -16.98 13.04
N THR A 56 2.74 -16.67 12.58
CA THR A 56 1.66 -16.23 13.47
C THR A 56 1.23 -17.33 14.45
N CYS A 57 0.95 -16.92 15.69
CA CYS A 57 0.41 -17.78 16.72
C CYS A 57 -0.77 -17.11 17.43
N THR A 58 -1.85 -17.88 17.61
CA THR A 58 -3.06 -17.43 18.30
C THR A 58 -3.11 -18.09 19.68
N ILE A 59 -3.44 -17.30 20.70
CA ILE A 59 -3.59 -17.78 22.08
C ILE A 59 -5.05 -17.97 22.45
N SER A 60 -5.32 -18.63 23.58
CA SER A 60 -6.66 -19.04 24.00
C SER A 60 -7.69 -17.91 24.18
N CYS A 61 -7.25 -16.64 24.28
CA CYS A 61 -8.14 -15.48 24.29
C CYS A 61 -8.44 -14.90 22.90
N GLY A 62 -7.95 -15.51 21.81
CA GLY A 62 -8.21 -15.12 20.42
C GLY A 62 -7.24 -14.12 19.81
N HIS A 63 -6.35 -13.50 20.59
CA HIS A 63 -5.34 -12.58 20.05
C HIS A 63 -4.21 -13.32 19.34
N THR A 64 -3.66 -12.70 18.28
CA THR A 64 -2.63 -13.30 17.43
C THR A 64 -1.37 -12.42 17.41
N PHE A 65 -0.20 -13.05 17.44
CA PHE A 65 1.12 -12.38 17.49
C PHE A 65 2.15 -13.16 16.67
N CYS A 66 3.34 -12.58 16.43
CA CYS A 66 4.48 -13.37 15.99
C CYS A 66 4.87 -14.39 17.06
N TYR A 67 5.17 -15.63 16.65
CA TYR A 67 5.62 -16.68 17.57
C TYR A 67 6.80 -16.22 18.44
N ASP A 68 7.85 -15.66 17.83
CA ASP A 68 9.05 -15.23 18.56
C ASP A 68 8.77 -14.10 19.56
N CYS A 69 7.87 -13.18 19.20
CA CYS A 69 7.48 -12.08 20.08
C CYS A 69 6.74 -12.62 21.31
N LEU A 70 5.78 -13.52 21.11
CA LEU A 70 5.01 -14.12 22.19
C LEU A 70 5.88 -15.03 23.07
N TYR A 71 6.78 -15.81 22.45
CA TYR A 71 7.73 -16.66 23.17
C TYR A 71 8.60 -15.82 24.12
N LYS A 72 9.19 -14.73 23.62
CA LYS A 72 9.98 -13.78 24.45
C LYS A 72 9.13 -13.17 25.57
N TRP A 73 7.86 -12.84 25.31
CA TRP A 73 6.97 -12.30 26.32
C TRP A 73 6.69 -13.27 27.47
N PHE A 74 6.47 -14.55 27.15
CA PHE A 74 6.20 -15.60 28.14
C PHE A 74 7.38 -15.95 29.03
N THR A 75 8.61 -15.55 28.67
CA THR A 75 9.76 -15.63 29.59
C THR A 75 9.60 -14.71 30.80
N LYS A 76 8.79 -13.64 30.68
CA LYS A 76 8.54 -12.66 31.75
C LYS A 76 7.17 -12.87 32.41
N GLN A 77 6.12 -13.09 31.62
CA GLN A 77 4.76 -13.25 32.15
C GLN A 77 3.86 -14.07 31.24
N LYS A 78 3.06 -14.98 31.83
CA LYS A 78 2.10 -15.84 31.11
C LYS A 78 0.70 -15.21 31.02
N LYS A 79 0.63 -13.99 30.48
CA LYS A 79 -0.60 -13.24 30.22
C LYS A 79 -0.62 -12.71 28.79
N CYS A 80 -1.79 -12.60 28.18
CA CYS A 80 -1.97 -11.96 26.88
C CYS A 80 -1.41 -10.53 26.90
N PRO A 81 -0.54 -10.14 25.93
CA PRO A 81 -0.04 -8.77 25.80
C PRO A 81 -1.15 -7.71 25.59
N THR A 82 -2.29 -8.10 25.00
CA THR A 82 -3.36 -7.16 24.62
C THR A 82 -4.45 -7.04 25.68
N CYS A 83 -4.99 -8.15 26.17
CA CYS A 83 -6.13 -8.15 27.10
C CYS A 83 -5.79 -8.65 28.51
N CYS A 84 -4.51 -8.93 28.81
CA CYS A 84 -4.01 -9.35 30.12
C CYS A 84 -4.60 -10.67 30.67
N VAL A 85 -5.41 -11.39 29.90
CA VAL A 85 -5.94 -12.71 30.26
C VAL A 85 -4.80 -13.70 30.49
N LYS A 86 -4.87 -14.49 31.57
CA LYS A 86 -3.88 -15.52 31.89
C LYS A 86 -3.93 -16.65 30.86
N ILE A 87 -2.77 -17.07 30.37
CA ILE A 87 -2.67 -18.12 29.35
C ILE A 87 -2.28 -19.44 30.03
N THR A 88 -3.14 -20.44 29.87
CA THR A 88 -2.99 -21.78 30.46
C THR A 88 -2.73 -22.86 29.43
N ILE A 89 -2.99 -22.57 28.15
CA ILE A 89 -2.87 -23.50 27.02
C ILE A 89 -1.75 -22.99 26.10
N ALA A 90 -1.02 -23.91 25.46
CA ALA A 90 0.00 -23.55 24.50
C ALA A 90 -0.59 -22.75 23.32
N PRO A 91 0.14 -21.74 22.78
CA PRO A 91 -0.27 -21.05 21.56
C PRO A 91 -0.38 -22.00 20.37
N VAL A 92 -1.32 -21.72 19.47
CA VAL A 92 -1.51 -22.49 18.23
C VAL A 92 -0.95 -21.70 17.06
N LEU A 93 -0.07 -22.32 16.27
CA LEU A 93 0.41 -21.73 15.03
C LEU A 93 -0.72 -21.68 13.99
N SER A 94 -0.84 -20.56 13.28
CA SER A 94 -1.83 -20.41 12.20
C SER A 94 -1.13 -20.17 10.86
N PHE A 95 -1.12 -21.21 10.02
CA PHE A 95 -0.61 -21.11 8.66
C PHE A 95 -1.54 -20.30 7.77
N VAL A 96 -2.87 -20.45 7.95
CA VAL A 96 -3.86 -19.68 7.17
C VAL A 96 -3.69 -18.18 7.40
N ILE A 97 -3.52 -17.74 8.66
CA ILE A 97 -3.29 -16.31 8.94
C ILE A 97 -1.96 -15.87 8.35
N LYS A 98 -0.90 -16.68 8.47
CA LYS A 98 0.39 -16.38 7.84
C LYS A 98 0.26 -16.18 6.33
N ASP A 99 -0.42 -17.09 5.63
CA ASP A 99 -0.58 -17.02 4.16
C ASP A 99 -1.40 -15.80 3.74
N ILE A 100 -2.44 -15.45 4.51
CA ILE A 100 -3.23 -14.23 4.29
C ILE A 100 -2.35 -12.98 4.45
N ILE A 101 -1.52 -12.93 5.49
CA ILE A 101 -0.61 -11.80 5.74
C ILE A 101 0.44 -11.69 4.64
N ASP A 102 1.06 -12.80 4.23
CA ASP A 102 2.03 -12.84 3.15
C ASP A 102 1.41 -12.32 1.84
N HIS A 103 0.17 -12.72 1.54
CA HIS A 103 -0.55 -12.23 0.37
C HIS A 103 -0.90 -10.74 0.48
N TYR A 104 -1.34 -10.29 1.66
CA TYR A 104 -1.62 -8.88 1.94
C TYR A 104 -0.38 -8.00 1.73
N ILE A 105 0.78 -8.42 2.26
CA ILE A 105 2.04 -7.70 2.09
C ILE A 105 2.40 -7.61 0.61
N LYS A 106 2.26 -8.71 -0.14
CA LYS A 106 2.54 -8.74 -1.58
C LYS A 106 1.65 -7.79 -2.38
N ILE A 107 0.36 -7.71 -2.05
CA ILE A 107 -0.55 -6.74 -2.69
C ILE A 107 -0.09 -5.31 -2.38
N LYS A 108 0.20 -5.00 -1.11
CA LYS A 108 0.62 -3.65 -0.71
C LYS A 108 1.97 -3.23 -1.30
N SER A 109 2.93 -4.14 -1.42
CA SER A 109 4.22 -3.85 -2.05
C SER A 109 4.06 -3.56 -3.54
N TYR A 110 3.21 -4.33 -4.23
CA TYR A 110 2.93 -4.11 -5.65
C TYR A 110 2.24 -2.76 -5.92
N ASP A 111 1.29 -2.36 -5.07
CA ASP A 111 0.66 -1.04 -5.14
C ASP A 111 1.66 0.11 -4.99
N GLU A 112 2.62 -0.02 -4.07
CA GLU A 112 3.67 0.97 -3.87
C GLU A 112 4.60 1.08 -5.09
N GLU A 113 5.01 -0.06 -5.66
CA GLU A 113 5.81 -0.12 -6.88
C GLU A 113 5.10 0.58 -8.05
N ILE A 114 3.82 0.28 -8.30
CA ILE A 114 3.04 0.94 -9.35
C ILE A 114 2.89 2.44 -9.07
N ARG A 115 2.63 2.85 -7.83
CA ARG A 115 2.52 4.28 -7.46
C ARG A 115 3.83 5.01 -7.71
N LEU A 116 4.97 4.40 -7.39
CA LEU A 116 6.29 4.94 -7.67
C LEU A 116 6.57 5.03 -9.17
N GLU A 117 6.20 4.00 -9.93
CA GLU A 117 6.36 3.97 -11.38
C GLU A 117 5.49 5.03 -12.07
N LYS A 118 4.20 5.15 -11.69
CA LYS A 118 3.30 6.21 -12.15
C LYS A 118 3.84 7.59 -11.78
N LYS A 119 4.32 7.81 -10.55
CA LYS A 119 4.98 9.07 -10.15
C LYS A 119 6.17 9.36 -11.08
N ASN A 120 7.04 8.38 -11.29
CA ASN A 120 8.22 8.52 -12.15
C ASN A 120 7.85 8.79 -13.62
N GLN A 121 6.77 8.19 -14.13
CA GLN A 121 6.24 8.46 -15.46
C GLN A 121 5.61 9.87 -15.55
N LEU A 122 4.82 10.29 -14.56
CA LEU A 122 4.29 11.67 -14.44
C LEU A 122 5.39 12.74 -14.39
N PHE A 123 6.53 12.43 -13.76
CA PHE A 123 7.72 13.29 -13.77
C PHE A 123 8.42 13.33 -15.14
N LYS A 124 8.29 12.27 -15.96
CA LYS A 124 8.86 12.16 -17.31
C LYS A 124 7.95 12.75 -18.40
N THR A 125 6.62 12.67 -18.26
CA THR A 125 5.65 13.10 -19.28
C THR A 125 5.26 14.57 -19.21
N LYS A 126 5.56 15.28 -18.11
CA LYS A 126 5.52 16.75 -18.10
C LYS A 126 6.73 17.32 -18.87
N SER A 127 6.61 17.38 -20.20
CA SER A 127 7.26 18.41 -21.03
C SER A 127 6.66 19.78 -20.65
N ASN A 128 7.00 20.22 -19.45
CA ASN A 128 6.65 21.52 -18.88
C ASN A 128 7.58 22.58 -19.54
N PRO A 129 7.05 23.62 -20.22
CA PRO A 129 7.86 24.67 -20.86
C PRO A 129 8.76 25.48 -19.91
N TRP A 130 8.49 25.45 -18.61
CA TRP A 130 9.25 26.09 -17.51
C TRP A 130 9.99 25.08 -16.62
N GLY A 131 10.06 23.80 -17.02
CA GLY A 131 10.58 22.71 -16.20
C GLY A 131 12.06 22.82 -15.82
N SER A 132 12.85 23.54 -16.62
CA SER A 132 14.26 23.84 -16.34
C SER A 132 14.44 24.90 -15.23
N LEU A 133 13.56 25.90 -15.16
CA LEU A 133 13.63 26.99 -14.18
C LEU A 133 13.23 26.53 -12.77
N LEU A 134 12.20 25.70 -12.66
CA LEU A 134 11.78 25.12 -11.37
C LEU A 134 12.77 24.09 -10.82
N LYS A 135 13.41 23.29 -11.70
CA LYS A 135 14.49 22.37 -11.28
C LYS A 135 15.65 23.15 -10.66
N ASN A 136 16.04 24.27 -11.24
CA ASN A 136 17.11 25.12 -10.71
C ASN A 136 16.72 25.78 -9.37
N GLN A 137 15.48 26.24 -9.20
CA GLN A 137 15.02 26.81 -7.92
C GLN A 137 14.93 25.76 -6.80
N ILE A 138 14.38 24.58 -7.08
CA ILE A 138 14.26 23.50 -6.08
C ILE A 138 15.65 22.94 -5.72
N GLN A 139 16.55 22.80 -6.69
CA GLN A 139 17.94 22.38 -6.45
C GLN A 139 18.67 23.44 -5.60
N LYS A 140 18.50 24.73 -5.91
CA LYS A 140 19.08 25.85 -5.15
C LYS A 140 18.53 25.94 -3.72
N GLN A 141 17.22 25.75 -3.53
CA GLN A 141 16.60 25.68 -2.20
C GLN A 141 17.08 24.47 -1.39
N LYS A 142 17.22 23.29 -2.02
CA LYS A 142 17.75 22.08 -1.36
C LYS A 142 19.21 22.26 -0.93
N ILE A 143 20.04 22.84 -1.80
CA ILE A 143 21.45 23.15 -1.51
C ILE A 143 21.55 24.22 -0.41
N GLU A 144 20.76 25.28 -0.46
CA GLU A 144 20.72 26.32 0.58
C GLU A 144 20.28 25.77 1.95
N THR A 145 19.29 24.87 1.97
CA THR A 145 18.82 24.22 3.20
C THR A 145 19.87 23.27 3.76
N HIS A 146 20.58 22.53 2.91
CA HIS A 146 21.66 21.63 3.31
C HIS A 146 22.89 22.40 3.83
N MET A 147 23.27 23.49 3.14
CA MET A 147 24.35 24.39 3.56
C MET A 147 24.04 25.08 4.90
N LYS A 148 22.78 25.46 5.15
CA LYS A 148 22.33 25.99 6.46
C LYS A 148 22.44 24.95 7.58
N LYS A 149 22.07 23.69 7.31
CA LYS A 149 22.20 22.59 8.28
C LYS A 149 23.66 22.29 8.62
N LEU A 150 24.54 22.27 7.62
CA LEU A 150 25.98 22.01 7.84
C LEU A 150 26.65 23.11 8.67
N LYS A 151 26.26 24.38 8.48
CA LYS A 151 26.75 25.50 9.30
C LYS A 151 26.26 25.48 10.75
N MET A 152 25.16 24.80 11.06
CA MET A 152 24.68 24.61 12.43
C MET A 152 25.39 23.48 13.18
N ILE A 153 26.05 22.57 12.46
CA ILE A 153 26.77 21.42 13.05
C ILE A 153 28.24 21.76 13.36
N GLN A 154 28.77 22.85 12.80
CA GLN A 154 30.16 23.30 12.97
C GLN A 154 30.31 24.45 13.98
N LYS A 155 29.33 24.67 14.85
CA LYS A 155 29.34 25.69 15.92
C LYS A 155 28.99 25.03 17.24
#